data_AF-A0A7J4ENN5-F1
#
_entry.id   AF-A0A7J4ENN5-F1
#
_cell.length_a   1.000
_cell.length_b   1.000
_cell.length_c   1.000
_cell.angle_alpha   90.00
_cell.angle_beta   90.00
_cell.angle_gamma   90.00
#
_symmetry.space_group_name_H-M   'P 1'
#
loop_
_entity.id
_entity.type
_entity.pdbx_description
1 polymer ?
#
loop_
_entity_poly.entity_id
_entity_poly.type
_entity_poly.pdbx_seq_one_letter_code
_entity_poly.pdbx_strand_id
1 'polypeptide(L)'
;MKPKQLNFKITAYAVLSIILLSASLSAAQSYPLTPDSSQIKDAMSYLKSCQNEDGGFGADANSNSSIGTTNWAVIAIASIGEDPHNWIKNGNSPIDFMSAHANELDNEINVATAYERFLLALVASGEDPRNFNGTNYVEKVKSFYNSTTKQIGDPTLLNDDFWGVLALVAA
;
A
#
# COMPACT_ATOMS: atom_id res chain seq x y z
N MET A 1 10.15 66.41 -51.75
CA MET A 1 8.70 66.66 -51.93
C MET A 1 7.93 65.92 -50.84
N LYS A 2 7.15 66.70 -50.08
CA LYS A 2 6.08 66.45 -49.08
C LYS A 2 5.97 65.11 -48.29
N PRO A 3 5.83 65.18 -46.94
CA PRO A 3 5.39 64.07 -46.09
C PRO A 3 3.85 63.94 -46.07
N LYS A 4 3.31 62.71 -46.00
CA LYS A 4 1.88 62.39 -45.75
C LYS A 4 1.75 60.90 -45.39
N GLN A 5 0.91 60.40 -44.50
CA GLN A 5 0.10 60.92 -43.39
C GLN A 5 -0.17 59.73 -42.45
N LEU A 6 -0.25 60.01 -41.15
CA LEU A 6 -0.69 59.09 -40.10
C LEU A 6 -2.19 58.82 -40.27
N ASN A 7 -2.61 57.55 -40.38
CA ASN A 7 -4.01 57.16 -40.33
C ASN A 7 -4.33 56.37 -39.05
N PHE A 8 -5.11 57.03 -38.21
CA PHE A 8 -5.73 56.56 -36.98
C PHE A 8 -6.84 55.55 -37.30
N LYS A 9 -6.73 54.31 -36.83
CA LYS A 9 -7.91 53.46 -36.58
C LYS A 9 -7.74 52.78 -35.22
N ILE A 10 -8.30 53.43 -34.21
CA ILE A 10 -8.71 52.81 -32.96
C ILE A 10 -9.77 51.76 -33.33
N THR A 11 -9.53 50.50 -33.00
CA THR A 11 -10.63 49.55 -32.77
C THR A 11 -10.47 49.03 -31.36
N ALA A 12 -11.40 49.49 -30.52
CA ALA A 12 -11.56 49.15 -29.13
C ALA A 12 -11.75 47.63 -28.96
N TYR A 13 -10.80 46.98 -28.29
CA TYR A 13 -11.15 45.99 -27.28
C TYR A 13 -10.32 46.31 -26.05
N ALA A 14 -10.97 47.10 -25.20
CA ALA A 14 -10.56 47.29 -23.83
C ALA A 14 -10.25 45.93 -23.21
N VAL A 15 -9.12 45.91 -22.50
CA VAL A 15 -8.63 44.87 -21.58
C VAL A 15 -9.60 44.77 -20.39
N LEU A 16 -10.87 44.50 -20.69
CA LEU A 16 -11.97 44.43 -19.75
C LEU A 16 -12.64 43.05 -19.91
N SER A 17 -11.85 42.02 -19.64
CA SER A 17 -12.34 40.70 -19.28
C SER A 17 -11.65 40.25 -17.98
N ILE A 18 -11.58 41.17 -17.01
CA ILE A 18 -11.66 40.85 -15.59
C ILE A 18 -13.17 41.00 -15.34
N ILE A 19 -14.00 39.98 -15.15
CA ILE A 19 -14.03 38.97 -14.08
C ILE A 19 -14.94 37.82 -14.55
N LEU A 20 -14.49 36.57 -14.41
CA LEU A 20 -15.26 35.35 -14.11
C LEU A 20 -14.22 34.24 -13.87
N LEU A 21 -13.42 34.33 -12.81
CA LEU A 21 -13.75 33.75 -11.51
C LEU A 21 -14.15 32.27 -11.58
N SER A 22 -13.25 31.45 -12.12
CA SER A 22 -12.75 30.29 -11.38
C SER A 22 -11.30 30.08 -11.77
N ALA A 23 -10.40 30.88 -11.17
CA ALA A 23 -9.17 30.22 -10.73
C ALA A 23 -9.68 29.12 -9.79
N SER A 24 -9.72 27.88 -10.26
CA SER A 24 -10.02 26.72 -9.43
C SER A 24 -8.90 26.61 -8.41
N LEU A 25 -8.99 27.43 -7.38
CA LEU A 25 -8.14 27.42 -6.21
C LEU A 25 -8.62 26.27 -5.33
N SER A 26 -8.40 25.04 -5.81
CA SER A 26 -8.23 23.87 -4.97
C SER A 26 -7.59 22.75 -5.81
N ALA A 27 -6.26 22.71 -5.70
CA ALA A 27 -5.44 21.50 -5.68
C ALA A 27 -5.99 20.28 -6.41
N ALA A 28 -5.74 20.20 -7.72
CA ALA A 28 -5.34 18.92 -8.28
C ALA A 28 -4.02 18.55 -7.58
N GLN A 29 -4.09 17.77 -6.51
CA GLN A 29 -2.91 17.24 -5.85
C GLN A 29 -2.19 16.37 -6.89
N SER A 30 -1.09 16.88 -7.42
CA SER A 30 -0.32 16.23 -8.49
C SER A 30 0.15 14.87 -8.00
N TYR A 31 -0.36 13.81 -8.62
CA TYR A 31 0.05 12.43 -8.38
C TYR A 31 1.45 12.16 -8.97
N PRO A 32 2.27 11.26 -8.40
CA PRO A 32 2.03 10.46 -7.21
C PRO A 32 2.04 11.27 -5.92
N LEU A 33 1.21 10.85 -4.96
CA LEU A 33 1.37 11.30 -3.57
C LEU A 33 2.71 10.79 -3.04
N THR A 34 3.35 11.61 -2.22
CA THR A 34 4.56 11.23 -1.47
C THR A 34 4.19 10.90 -0.02
N PRO A 35 5.06 10.20 0.74
CA PRO A 35 4.89 10.00 2.18
C PRO A 35 4.58 11.30 2.96
N ASP A 36 5.11 12.44 2.50
CA ASP A 36 4.87 13.75 3.13
C ASP A 36 3.50 14.39 2.84
N SER A 37 2.70 13.79 1.96
CA SER A 37 1.35 14.29 1.64
C SER A 37 0.44 14.19 2.86
N SER A 38 -0.40 15.20 3.12
CA SER A 38 -1.26 15.21 4.31
C SER A 38 -2.20 13.99 4.36
N GLN A 39 -2.74 13.58 3.21
CA GLN A 39 -3.59 12.40 3.08
C GLN A 39 -2.86 11.12 3.55
N ILE A 40 -1.59 10.97 3.21
CA ILE A 40 -0.79 9.80 3.63
C ILE A 40 -0.50 9.90 5.13
N LYS A 41 -0.08 11.06 5.63
CA LYS A 41 0.18 11.25 7.07
C LYS A 41 -1.06 11.03 7.94
N ASP A 42 -2.23 11.49 7.48
CA ASP A 42 -3.51 11.28 8.19
C ASP A 42 -3.88 9.79 8.21
N ALA A 43 -3.75 9.10 7.07
CA ALA A 43 -4.00 7.66 6.99
C ALA A 43 -3.01 6.84 7.86
N MET A 44 -1.73 7.20 7.87
CA MET A 44 -0.73 6.53 8.72
C MET A 44 -0.95 6.80 10.20
N SER A 45 -1.42 8.00 10.57
CA SER A 45 -1.81 8.32 11.94
C SER A 45 -2.99 7.46 12.40
N TYR A 46 -3.98 7.27 11.52
CA TYR A 46 -5.08 6.34 11.78
C TYR A 46 -4.59 4.89 11.89
N LEU A 47 -3.75 4.43 10.96
CA LEU A 47 -3.16 3.10 11.00
C LEU A 47 -2.43 2.87 12.34
N LYS A 48 -1.61 3.84 12.79
CA LYS A 48 -0.94 3.78 14.11
C LYS A 48 -1.92 3.68 15.27
N SER A 49 -3.08 4.32 15.18
CA SER A 49 -4.14 4.20 16.21
C SER A 49 -4.76 2.80 16.27
N CYS A 50 -4.74 2.06 15.16
CA CYS A 50 -5.25 0.69 15.06
C CYS A 50 -4.25 -0.38 15.51
N GLN A 51 -3.02 -0.01 15.84
CA GLN A 51 -2.05 -0.95 16.39
C GLN A 51 -2.47 -1.34 17.82
N ASN A 52 -2.50 -2.63 18.12
CA ASN A 52 -2.86 -3.18 19.43
C ASN A 52 -1.61 -3.43 20.30
N GLU A 53 -1.82 -3.76 21.58
CA GLU A 53 -0.75 -3.98 22.57
C GLU A 53 0.14 -5.20 22.27
N ASP A 54 -0.34 -6.12 21.43
CA ASP A 54 0.40 -7.29 20.93
C ASP A 54 1.25 -6.97 19.69
N GLY A 55 1.25 -5.71 19.23
CA GLY A 55 1.98 -5.25 18.04
C GLY A 55 1.20 -5.42 16.74
N GLY A 56 0.12 -6.21 16.73
CA GLY A 56 -0.71 -6.48 15.56
C GLY A 56 -1.76 -5.40 15.27
N PHE A 57 -2.52 -5.62 14.20
CA PHE A 57 -3.59 -4.70 13.75
C PHE A 57 -4.92 -5.43 13.56
N GLY A 58 -6.00 -4.76 14.00
CA GLY A 58 -7.38 -5.17 13.75
C GLY A 58 -8.00 -4.44 12.56
N ALA A 59 -9.22 -4.85 12.18
CA ALA A 59 -9.97 -4.24 11.07
C ALA A 59 -10.26 -2.74 11.29
N ASP A 60 -10.31 -2.31 12.55
CA ASP A 60 -10.38 -0.93 13.00
C ASP A 60 -9.70 -0.78 14.37
N ALA A 61 -9.72 0.44 14.93
CA ALA A 61 -9.06 0.75 16.20
C ALA A 61 -9.64 0.05 17.45
N ASN A 62 -10.79 -0.62 17.32
CA ASN A 62 -11.43 -1.34 18.43
C ASN A 62 -11.47 -2.86 18.19
N SER A 63 -10.86 -3.32 17.10
CA SER A 63 -10.85 -4.71 16.70
C SER A 63 -9.59 -5.42 17.20
N ASN A 64 -9.73 -6.68 17.59
CA ASN A 64 -8.59 -7.54 17.90
C ASN A 64 -7.67 -7.70 16.69
N SER A 65 -6.39 -7.95 16.97
CA SER A 65 -5.39 -8.20 15.94
C SER A 65 -5.73 -9.43 15.11
N SER A 66 -5.37 -9.38 13.82
CA SER A 66 -5.41 -10.53 12.93
C SER A 66 -4.13 -10.56 12.10
N ILE A 67 -3.67 -11.78 11.77
CA ILE A 67 -2.48 -11.94 10.93
C ILE A 67 -2.67 -11.25 9.58
N GLY A 68 -3.86 -11.34 9.00
CA GLY A 68 -4.15 -10.77 7.70
C GLY A 68 -4.10 -9.24 7.64
N THR A 69 -4.70 -8.55 8.60
CA THR A 69 -4.64 -7.08 8.65
C THR A 69 -3.24 -6.60 9.04
N THR A 70 -2.55 -7.35 9.90
CA THR A 70 -1.16 -7.03 10.28
C THR A 70 -0.23 -7.11 9.07
N ASN A 71 -0.34 -8.13 8.22
CA ASN A 71 0.46 -8.24 7.00
C ASN A 71 0.24 -7.02 6.07
N TRP A 72 -1.01 -6.56 5.91
CA TRP A 72 -1.30 -5.36 5.11
C TRP A 72 -0.71 -4.08 5.73
N ALA A 73 -0.78 -3.95 7.05
CA ALA A 73 -0.18 -2.83 7.75
C ALA A 73 1.35 -2.80 7.55
N VAL A 74 2.02 -3.95 7.65
CA VAL A 74 3.46 -4.09 7.39
C VAL A 74 3.83 -3.64 5.98
N ILE A 75 3.09 -4.10 4.97
CA ILE A 75 3.31 -3.69 3.57
C ILE A 75 3.12 -2.17 3.41
N ALA A 76 2.08 -1.59 4.03
CA ALA A 76 1.81 -0.16 3.96
C ALA A 76 2.91 0.68 4.63
N ILE A 77 3.34 0.30 5.84
CA ILE A 77 4.42 0.95 6.58
C ILE A 77 5.72 0.93 5.75
N ALA A 78 6.10 -0.24 5.23
CA ALA A 78 7.28 -0.37 4.38
C ALA A 78 7.19 0.46 3.10
N SER A 79 6.02 0.57 2.49
CA SER A 79 5.83 1.29 1.21
C SER A 79 6.12 2.79 1.29
N ILE A 80 6.05 3.38 2.50
CA ILE A 80 6.38 4.79 2.73
C ILE A 80 7.82 4.98 3.24
N GLY A 81 8.62 3.91 3.27
CA GLY A 81 10.01 3.91 3.72
C GLY A 81 10.18 3.86 5.23
N GLU A 82 9.11 3.61 5.98
CA GLU A 82 9.21 3.33 7.41
C GLU A 82 9.52 1.85 7.66
N ASP A 83 10.25 1.58 8.74
CA ASP A 83 10.60 0.21 9.13
C ASP A 83 9.54 -0.33 10.13
N PRO A 84 8.79 -1.38 9.78
CA PRO A 84 7.78 -2.00 10.64
C PRO A 84 8.32 -2.44 12.01
N HIS A 85 9.60 -2.77 12.14
CA HIS A 85 10.21 -3.10 13.44
C HIS A 85 10.17 -1.95 14.44
N ASN A 86 10.14 -0.70 13.96
CA ASN A 86 10.08 0.49 14.81
C ASN A 86 8.65 0.87 15.19
N TRP A 87 7.65 0.17 14.64
CA TRP A 87 6.26 0.37 15.04
C TRP A 87 5.98 -0.37 16.33
N ILE A 88 6.45 0.17 17.45
CA ILE A 88 6.33 -0.50 18.76
C ILE A 88 5.07 -0.04 19.51
N LYS A 89 4.35 -1.00 20.09
CA LYS A 89 3.33 -0.78 21.12
C LYS A 89 3.47 -1.82 22.24
N ASN A 90 3.58 -1.35 23.48
CA ASN A 90 3.88 -2.18 24.67
C ASN A 90 5.03 -3.19 24.46
N GLY A 91 6.07 -2.77 23.76
CA GLY A 91 7.27 -3.58 23.50
C GLY A 91 7.17 -4.54 22.32
N ASN A 92 6.03 -4.62 21.63
CA ASN A 92 5.82 -5.51 20.49
C ASN A 92 5.72 -4.72 19.17
N SER A 93 6.33 -5.26 18.13
CA SER A 93 6.23 -4.80 16.74
C SER A 93 5.20 -5.63 15.95
N PRO A 94 4.79 -5.18 14.75
CA PRO A 94 3.98 -5.99 13.85
C PRO A 94 4.71 -7.25 13.38
N ILE A 95 6.05 -7.23 13.34
CA ILE A 95 6.86 -8.39 12.95
C ILE A 95 6.89 -9.42 14.09
N ASP A 96 6.90 -8.98 15.35
CA ASP A 96 6.74 -9.87 16.50
C ASP A 96 5.36 -10.56 16.48
N PHE A 97 4.31 -9.80 16.15
CA PHE A 97 2.98 -10.37 15.96
C PHE A 97 2.97 -11.39 14.82
N MET A 98 3.51 -11.05 13.64
CA MET A 98 3.62 -11.98 12.51
C MET A 98 4.37 -13.27 12.89
N SER A 99 5.47 -13.13 13.64
CA SER A 99 6.29 -14.23 14.16
C SER A 99 5.49 -15.15 15.08
N ALA A 100 4.72 -14.60 16.01
CA ALA A 100 3.95 -15.35 16.99
C ALA A 100 2.68 -16.02 16.41
N HIS A 101 2.11 -15.45 15.33
CA HIS A 101 0.80 -15.84 14.80
C HIS A 101 0.87 -16.49 13.40
N ALA A 102 2.05 -16.83 12.89
CA ALA A 102 2.20 -17.41 11.56
C ALA A 102 1.48 -18.77 11.39
N ASN A 103 1.21 -19.49 12.48
CA ASN A 103 0.43 -20.73 12.46
C ASN A 103 -1.07 -20.50 12.17
N GLU A 104 -1.55 -19.26 12.22
CA GLU A 104 -2.95 -18.92 11.93
C GLU A 104 -3.25 -18.83 10.43
N LEU A 105 -2.22 -18.76 9.57
CA LEU A 105 -2.38 -18.68 8.11
C LEU A 105 -3.19 -19.87 7.56
N ASP A 106 -3.03 -21.06 8.15
CA ASP A 106 -3.75 -22.27 7.75
C ASP A 106 -5.26 -22.21 8.07
N ASN A 107 -5.70 -21.24 8.90
CA ASN A 107 -7.10 -21.06 9.28
C ASN A 107 -7.83 -20.03 8.40
N GLU A 108 -7.13 -19.34 7.50
CA GLU A 108 -7.75 -18.37 6.59
C GLU A 108 -8.54 -19.06 5.48
N ILE A 109 -9.61 -18.40 5.00
CA ILE A 109 -10.54 -18.97 4.01
C ILE A 109 -9.82 -19.32 2.71
N ASN A 110 -8.96 -18.42 2.21
CA ASN A 110 -8.06 -18.71 1.09
C ASN A 110 -6.62 -18.78 1.62
N VAL A 111 -6.20 -20.00 1.93
CA VAL A 111 -4.88 -20.27 2.51
C VAL A 111 -3.76 -19.85 1.55
N ALA A 112 -3.88 -20.09 0.25
CA ALA A 112 -2.85 -19.67 -0.72
C ALA A 112 -2.63 -18.15 -0.66
N THR A 113 -3.70 -17.36 -0.76
CA THR A 113 -3.64 -15.90 -0.63
C THR A 113 -3.13 -15.43 0.74
N ALA A 114 -3.43 -16.15 1.82
CA ALA A 114 -2.88 -15.83 3.14
C ALA A 114 -1.35 -15.93 3.17
N TYR A 115 -0.80 -17.04 2.67
CA TYR A 115 0.65 -17.25 2.58
C TYR A 115 1.33 -16.29 1.60
N GLU A 116 0.69 -15.96 0.48
CA GLU A 116 1.21 -15.01 -0.51
C GLU A 116 1.30 -13.60 0.06
N ARG A 117 0.25 -13.15 0.75
CA ARG A 117 0.26 -11.86 1.47
C ARG A 117 1.30 -11.85 2.58
N PHE A 118 1.44 -12.94 3.32
CA PHE A 118 2.45 -13.06 4.37
C PHE A 118 3.86 -12.97 3.79
N LEU A 119 4.13 -13.67 2.68
CA LEU A 119 5.40 -13.60 1.96
C LEU A 119 5.71 -12.18 1.47
N LEU A 120 4.73 -11.46 0.92
CA LEU A 120 4.89 -10.05 0.54
C LEU A 120 5.24 -9.17 1.75
N ALA A 121 4.61 -9.39 2.90
CA ALA A 121 4.89 -8.65 4.12
C ALA A 121 6.33 -8.91 4.61
N LEU A 122 6.80 -10.16 4.62
CA LEU A 122 8.18 -10.51 4.97
C LEU A 122 9.20 -9.79 4.07
N VAL A 123 8.98 -9.82 2.76
CA VAL A 123 9.87 -9.13 1.81
C VAL A 123 9.84 -7.62 2.06
N ALA A 124 8.65 -7.04 2.24
CA ALA A 124 8.48 -5.61 2.47
C ALA A 124 9.17 -5.14 3.76
N SER A 125 9.17 -5.96 4.82
CA SER A 125 9.84 -5.64 6.09
C SER A 125 11.34 -5.98 6.11
N GLY A 126 11.89 -6.51 5.01
CA GLY A 126 13.31 -6.88 4.92
C GLY A 126 13.68 -8.18 5.67
N GLU A 127 12.68 -8.99 6.04
CA GLU A 127 12.89 -10.31 6.61
C GLU A 127 13.45 -11.29 5.56
N ASP A 128 14.04 -12.41 6.00
CA ASP A 128 14.39 -13.51 5.09
C ASP A 128 13.19 -14.45 4.88
N PRO A 129 12.50 -14.39 3.72
CA PRO A 129 11.35 -15.25 3.46
C PRO A 129 11.70 -16.73 3.29
N ARG A 130 12.98 -17.07 3.11
CA ARG A 130 13.46 -18.46 3.02
C ARG A 130 13.76 -19.04 4.39
N ASN A 131 13.80 -18.23 5.44
CA ASN A 131 14.01 -18.66 6.82
C ASN A 131 13.43 -17.66 7.85
N PHE A 132 12.10 -17.60 7.94
CA PHE A 132 11.41 -16.87 9.00
C PHE A 132 10.89 -17.86 10.04
N ASN A 133 11.37 -17.78 11.28
CA ASN A 133 11.11 -18.75 12.36
C ASN A 133 11.36 -20.23 11.94
N GLY A 134 12.41 -20.48 11.18
CA GLY A 134 12.74 -21.84 10.71
C GLY A 134 11.85 -22.34 9.56
N THR A 135 10.98 -21.49 9.01
CA THR A 135 10.09 -21.84 7.90
C THR A 135 10.50 -21.11 6.61
N ASN A 136 10.49 -21.86 5.50
CA ASN A 136 10.68 -21.32 4.16
C ASN A 136 9.33 -21.02 3.53
N TYR A 137 8.92 -19.75 3.55
CA TYR A 137 7.62 -19.32 3.02
C TYR A 137 7.58 -19.26 1.49
N VAL A 138 8.75 -19.13 0.84
CA VAL A 138 8.85 -19.26 -0.63
C VAL A 138 8.44 -20.65 -1.09
N GLU A 139 8.94 -21.70 -0.42
CA GLU A 139 8.55 -23.07 -0.75
C GLU A 139 7.08 -23.37 -0.39
N LYS A 140 6.56 -22.77 0.70
CA LYS A 140 5.13 -22.85 1.02
C LYS A 140 4.27 -22.28 -0.10
N VAL A 141 4.56 -21.08 -0.60
CA VAL A 141 3.77 -20.49 -1.70
C VAL A 141 3.92 -21.31 -2.99
N LYS A 142 5.14 -21.75 -3.35
CA LYS A 142 5.37 -22.62 -4.51
C LYS A 142 4.57 -23.92 -4.45
N SER A 143 4.32 -24.45 -3.25
CA SER A 143 3.56 -25.69 -3.07
C SER A 143 2.09 -25.60 -3.49
N PHE A 144 1.53 -24.38 -3.60
CA PHE A 144 0.17 -24.17 -4.10
C PHE A 144 0.07 -24.24 -5.63
N TYR A 145 1.19 -24.27 -6.37
CA TYR A 145 1.16 -24.44 -7.82
C TYR A 145 0.66 -25.82 -8.23
N ASN A 146 -0.40 -25.84 -9.04
CA ASN A 146 -0.97 -27.06 -9.61
C ASN A 146 -0.56 -27.20 -11.08
N SER A 147 0.21 -28.24 -11.38
CA SER A 147 0.73 -28.48 -12.74
C SER A 147 -0.34 -28.89 -13.77
N THR A 148 -1.52 -29.30 -13.34
CA THR A 148 -2.63 -29.69 -14.22
C THR A 148 -3.44 -28.47 -14.64
N THR A 149 -3.84 -27.65 -13.67
CA THR A 149 -4.65 -26.44 -13.91
C THR A 149 -3.80 -25.25 -14.34
N LYS A 150 -2.48 -25.31 -14.11
CA LYS A 150 -1.51 -24.22 -14.36
C LYS A 150 -1.78 -22.96 -13.52
N GLN A 151 -2.43 -23.14 -12.37
CA GLN A 151 -2.76 -22.07 -11.43
C GLN A 151 -2.05 -22.27 -10.09
N ILE A 152 -1.96 -21.21 -9.29
CA ILE A 152 -1.50 -21.21 -7.90
C ILE A 152 -2.74 -21.10 -7.01
N GLY A 153 -2.94 -22.03 -6.08
CA GLY A 153 -4.07 -21.99 -5.14
C GLY A 153 -5.32 -22.71 -5.65
N ASP A 154 -6.48 -22.08 -5.50
CA ASP A 154 -7.78 -22.71 -5.81
C ASP A 154 -8.09 -22.58 -7.31
N PRO A 155 -8.36 -23.69 -8.04
CA PRO A 155 -8.60 -23.65 -9.48
C PRO A 155 -9.85 -22.87 -9.93
N THR A 156 -10.69 -22.46 -8.99
CA THR A 156 -11.92 -21.68 -9.21
C THR A 156 -11.75 -20.20 -8.92
N LEU A 157 -10.59 -19.81 -8.40
CA LEU A 157 -10.25 -18.45 -8.04
C LEU A 157 -9.12 -17.95 -8.94
N LEU A 158 -9.10 -16.63 -9.12
CA LEU A 158 -8.05 -15.96 -9.88
C LEU A 158 -7.17 -15.08 -8.98
N ASN A 159 -7.64 -14.80 -7.76
CA ASN A 159 -6.93 -13.91 -6.84
C ASN A 159 -5.61 -14.50 -6.35
N ASP A 160 -5.55 -15.80 -6.09
CA ASP A 160 -4.34 -16.49 -5.65
C ASP A 160 -3.29 -16.55 -6.77
N ASP A 161 -3.66 -16.70 -8.03
CA ASP A 161 -2.72 -16.50 -9.13
C ASP A 161 -2.08 -15.10 -9.13
N PHE A 162 -2.88 -14.04 -8.93
CA PHE A 162 -2.36 -12.66 -8.92
C PHE A 162 -1.40 -12.41 -7.76
N TRP A 163 -1.79 -12.80 -6.55
CA TRP A 163 -0.99 -12.61 -5.35
C TRP A 163 0.21 -13.54 -5.33
N GLY A 164 0.07 -14.78 -5.81
CA GLY A 164 1.16 -15.74 -6.01
C GLY A 164 2.26 -15.22 -6.91
N VAL A 165 1.90 -14.63 -8.06
CA VAL A 165 2.88 -14.01 -8.95
C VAL A 165 3.59 -12.84 -8.25
N LEU A 166 2.85 -11.94 -7.60
CA LEU A 166 3.44 -10.80 -6.88
C LEU A 166 4.42 -11.27 -5.79
N ALA A 167 3.99 -12.23 -4.97
CA ALA A 167 4.76 -12.73 -3.84
C ALA A 167 6.03 -13.47 -4.28
N LEU A 168 5.93 -14.36 -5.27
CA LEU A 168 7.07 -15.14 -5.75
C LEU A 168 8.08 -14.29 -6.53
N VAL A 169 7.64 -13.25 -7.23
CA VAL A 169 8.54 -12.32 -7.94
C VAL A 169 9.29 -11.41 -6.96
N ALA A 170 8.66 -11.04 -5.85
CA ALA A 170 9.27 -10.18 -4.85
C ALA A 170 10.36 -10.88 -4.00
N ALA A 171 10.32 -12.22 -3.90
CA ALA A 171 11.07 -13.01 -2.91
C ALA A 171 12.43 -13.57 -3.34
#